data_AF-C5KEC8-F1
#
_entry.id   AF-C5KEC8-F1
#
_cell.length_a   1.000
_cell.length_b   1.000
_cell.length_c   1.000
_cell.angle_alpha   90.00
_cell.angle_beta   90.00
_cell.angle_gamma   90.00
#
_symmetry.space_group_name_H-M   'P 1'
#
loop_
_entity.id
_entity.type
_entity.pdbx_description
1 polymer ?
#
loop_
_entity_poly.entity_id
_entity_poly.type
_entity_poly.pdbx_seq_one_letter_code
_entity_poly.pdbx_strand_id
1 'polypeptide(L)'
;MGMLNFSPVGRQCSQEERIQFNEYDKQHGIRQKFVEEMDKQFSKYGVQFAIGGQISVDCFPKGWDKTFVLRYLPEDAEIHFFGDKTTLGGNDYEIYEHPRTIGHSVKDPKDAMRQIKEIFGI
;
A
#
# COMPACT_ATOMS: atom_id res chain seq x y z
N MET A 1 0.23 -13.12 -11.09
CA MET A 1 1.41 -12.50 -10.45
C MET A 1 1.51 -13.02 -9.02
N GLY A 2 2.69 -13.37 -8.55
CA GLY A 2 2.90 -13.93 -7.20
C GLY A 2 3.50 -12.88 -6.27
N MET A 3 2.96 -12.80 -5.06
CA MET A 3 3.50 -12.02 -3.94
C MET A 3 3.67 -12.99 -2.77
N LEU A 4 4.73 -12.83 -1.99
CA LEU A 4 4.90 -13.57 -0.75
C LEU A 4 4.33 -12.73 0.40
N ASN A 5 3.62 -13.39 1.31
CA ASN A 5 3.09 -12.75 2.51
C ASN A 5 3.64 -13.46 3.74
N PHE A 6 4.31 -12.71 4.59
CA PHE A 6 4.88 -13.17 5.85
C PHE A 6 4.02 -12.64 7.01
N SER A 7 3.75 -13.48 8.00
CA SER A 7 2.92 -13.10 9.16
C SER A 7 3.55 -13.66 10.43
N PRO A 8 4.12 -12.82 11.33
CA PRO A 8 4.78 -13.31 12.54
C PRO A 8 3.85 -14.12 13.46
N VAL A 9 2.59 -13.71 13.59
CA VAL A 9 1.55 -14.43 14.35
C VAL A 9 0.90 -15.59 13.56
N GLY A 10 1.25 -15.76 12.28
CA GLY A 10 0.60 -16.69 11.38
C GLY A 10 -0.77 -16.22 10.87
N ARG A 11 -1.14 -16.61 9.65
CA ARG A 11 -2.40 -16.16 9.02
C ARG A 11 -3.64 -16.90 9.51
N GLN A 12 -3.46 -18.05 10.15
CA GLN A 12 -4.54 -18.88 10.69
C GLN A 12 -5.07 -18.40 12.05
N CYS A 13 -4.57 -17.26 12.55
CA CYS A 13 -5.04 -16.65 13.80
C CYS A 13 -6.47 -16.11 13.70
N SER A 14 -7.16 -16.07 14.85
CA SER A 14 -8.50 -15.51 15.01
C SER A 14 -8.49 -13.98 14.83
N GLN A 15 -9.69 -13.37 14.76
CA GLN A 15 -9.80 -11.92 14.67
C GLN A 15 -9.32 -11.23 15.95
N GLU A 16 -9.58 -11.84 17.10
CA GLU A 16 -9.11 -11.34 18.40
C GLU A 16 -7.58 -11.37 18.47
N GLU A 17 -6.95 -12.45 18.02
CA GLU A 17 -5.48 -12.58 17.96
C GLU A 17 -4.87 -11.57 16.99
N ARG A 18 -5.52 -11.29 15.85
CA ARG A 18 -5.09 -10.23 14.92
C ARG A 18 -5.06 -8.85 15.59
N ILE A 19 -6.09 -8.53 16.35
CA ILE A 19 -6.18 -7.25 17.07
C ILE A 19 -5.10 -7.17 18.14
N GLN A 20 -4.94 -8.23 18.94
CA GLN A 20 -3.91 -8.30 19.99
C GLN A 20 -2.51 -8.17 19.40
N PHE A 21 -2.20 -8.90 18.33
CA PHE A 21 -0.91 -8.79 17.66
C PHE A 21 -0.69 -7.39 17.09
N ASN A 22 -1.70 -6.77 16.48
CA ASN A 22 -1.55 -5.44 15.92
C ASN A 22 -1.25 -4.38 16.99
N GLU A 23 -1.88 -4.46 18.17
CA GLU A 23 -1.55 -3.57 19.30
C GLU A 23 -0.16 -3.85 19.86
N TYR A 24 0.21 -5.13 19.98
CA TYR A 24 1.55 -5.54 20.41
C TYR A 24 2.64 -5.06 19.43
N ASP A 25 2.40 -5.22 18.12
CA ASP A 25 3.30 -4.79 17.06
C ASP A 25 3.49 -3.27 17.04
N LYS A 26 2.42 -2.48 17.26
CA LYS A 26 2.54 -1.01 17.40
C LYS A 26 3.45 -0.59 18.55
N GLN A 27 3.43 -1.33 19.67
CA GLN A 27 4.26 -1.03 20.84
C GLN A 27 5.71 -1.47 20.65
N HIS A 28 5.95 -2.57 19.93
CA HIS A 28 7.27 -3.21 19.84
C HIS A 28 7.99 -3.05 18.50
N GLY A 29 7.28 -2.59 17.46
CA GLY A 29 7.80 -2.35 16.10
C GLY A 29 8.28 -3.61 15.40
N ILE A 30 7.58 -4.75 15.56
CA ILE A 30 8.06 -6.06 15.11
C ILE A 30 8.14 -6.13 13.59
N ARG A 31 7.04 -5.79 12.90
CA ARG A 31 6.97 -5.79 11.43
C ARG A 31 7.87 -4.73 10.81
N GLN A 32 8.01 -3.58 11.47
CA GLN A 32 8.94 -2.53 11.01
C GLN A 32 10.39 -3.04 11.04
N LYS A 33 10.84 -3.58 12.18
CA LYS A 33 12.20 -4.16 12.28
C LYS A 33 12.41 -5.30 11.29
N PHE A 34 11.38 -6.12 11.06
CA PHE A 34 11.41 -7.16 10.04
C PHE A 34 11.65 -6.59 8.65
N VAL A 35 10.89 -5.58 8.24
CA VAL A 35 11.06 -4.90 6.93
C VAL A 35 12.44 -4.30 6.81
N GLU A 36 12.91 -3.55 7.82
CA GLU A 36 14.23 -2.93 7.81
C GLU A 36 15.37 -3.94 7.63
N GLU A 37 15.27 -5.12 8.28
CA GLU A 37 16.28 -6.17 8.15
C GLU A 37 16.20 -6.87 6.79
N MET A 38 14.99 -7.13 6.29
CA MET A 38 14.81 -7.73 4.97
C MET A 38 15.29 -6.80 3.85
N ASP A 39 15.04 -5.49 3.94
CA ASP A 39 15.53 -4.52 2.96
C ASP A 39 17.06 -4.48 2.94
N LYS A 40 17.72 -4.50 4.12
CA LYS A 40 19.20 -4.56 4.20
C LYS A 40 19.76 -5.80 3.50
N GLN A 41 19.12 -6.95 3.67
CA GLN A 41 19.63 -8.22 3.14
C GLN A 41 19.28 -8.44 1.66
N PHE A 42 18.09 -8.02 1.23
CA PHE A 42 17.48 -8.47 -0.02
C PHE A 42 17.15 -7.36 -1.03
N SER A 43 17.25 -6.07 -0.68
CA SER A 43 16.92 -4.97 -1.61
C SER A 43 17.70 -5.00 -2.93
N LYS A 44 18.90 -5.58 -2.93
CA LYS A 44 19.75 -5.82 -4.12
C LYS A 44 19.13 -6.77 -5.15
N TYR A 45 18.18 -7.60 -4.76
CA TYR A 45 17.49 -8.53 -5.66
C TYR A 45 16.26 -7.92 -6.35
N GLY A 46 16.04 -6.62 -6.19
CA GLY A 46 14.92 -5.93 -6.84
C GLY A 46 13.56 -6.29 -6.23
N VAL A 47 13.52 -6.69 -4.96
CA VAL A 47 12.28 -6.87 -4.17
C VAL A 47 12.05 -5.69 -3.24
N GLN A 48 10.81 -5.53 -2.81
CA GLN A 48 10.33 -4.53 -1.87
C GLN A 48 9.48 -5.23 -0.80
N PHE A 49 9.64 -4.80 0.45
CA PHE A 49 8.87 -5.28 1.58
C PHE A 49 7.94 -4.18 2.09
N ALA A 50 6.67 -4.49 2.32
CA ALA A 50 5.68 -3.53 2.79
C ALA A 50 4.83 -4.10 3.92
N ILE A 51 4.54 -3.31 4.95
CA ILE A 51 3.65 -3.73 6.04
C ILE A 51 2.22 -3.83 5.51
N GLY A 52 1.63 -5.02 5.61
CA GLY A 52 0.31 -5.35 5.11
C GLY A 52 -0.69 -5.57 6.25
N GLY A 53 -1.73 -4.74 6.32
CA GLY A 53 -2.85 -4.90 7.23
C GLY A 53 -2.45 -4.95 8.71
N GLN A 54 -3.08 -5.83 9.48
CA GLN A 54 -2.87 -5.94 10.94
C GLN A 54 -1.73 -6.88 11.36
N ILE A 55 -1.35 -7.84 10.51
CA ILE A 55 -0.51 -8.97 10.95
C ILE A 55 0.67 -9.30 10.04
N SER A 56 0.76 -8.71 8.85
CA SER A 56 1.65 -9.24 7.81
C SER A 56 2.60 -8.22 7.19
N VAL A 57 3.57 -8.75 6.45
CA VAL A 57 4.49 -8.05 5.58
C VAL A 57 4.44 -8.73 4.21
N ASP A 58 4.20 -7.95 3.18
CA ASP A 58 4.21 -8.38 1.79
C ASP A 58 5.61 -8.22 1.18
N CYS A 59 5.98 -9.13 0.28
CA CYS A 59 7.20 -9.08 -0.51
C CYS A 59 6.89 -9.30 -1.98
N PHE A 60 7.27 -8.33 -2.79
CA PHE A 60 7.00 -8.29 -4.22
C PHE A 60 8.16 -7.64 -4.99
N PRO A 61 8.31 -7.89 -6.29
CA PRO A 61 9.28 -7.17 -7.12
C PRO A 61 9.04 -5.65 -7.08
N LYS A 62 10.10 -4.86 -7.12
CA LYS A 62 10.01 -3.40 -7.20
C LYS A 62 9.18 -2.95 -8.40
N GLY A 63 8.31 -1.96 -8.20
CA GLY A 63 7.39 -1.46 -9.21
C GLY A 63 6.18 -2.37 -9.48
N TRP A 64 5.92 -3.36 -8.60
CA TRP A 64 4.67 -4.11 -8.54
C TRP A 64 3.68 -3.53 -7.50
N ASP A 65 3.93 -2.30 -7.05
CA ASP A 65 2.93 -1.48 -6.36
C ASP A 65 1.80 -1.06 -7.32
N LYS A 66 0.90 -0.18 -6.86
CA LYS A 66 -0.28 0.22 -7.66
C LYS A 66 0.10 0.88 -8.99
N THR A 67 1.28 1.46 -9.14
CA THR A 67 1.76 2.02 -10.42
C THR A 67 1.86 0.97 -11.54
N PHE A 68 1.93 -0.32 -11.19
CA PHE A 68 1.98 -1.41 -12.17
C PHE A 68 0.84 -1.34 -13.18
N VAL A 69 -0.36 -0.93 -12.75
CA VAL A 69 -1.55 -0.83 -13.61
C VAL A 69 -1.38 0.22 -14.72
N LEU A 70 -0.58 1.27 -14.47
CA LEU A 70 -0.40 2.37 -15.41
C LEU A 70 0.21 1.92 -16.74
N ARG A 71 0.98 0.83 -16.74
CA ARG A 71 1.60 0.24 -17.94
C ARG A 71 0.58 -0.28 -18.96
N TYR A 72 -0.66 -0.51 -18.52
CA TYR A 72 -1.74 -1.00 -19.36
C TYR A 72 -2.71 0.10 -19.79
N LEU A 73 -2.53 1.33 -19.30
CA LEU A 73 -3.36 2.47 -19.65
C LEU A 73 -2.74 3.26 -20.83
N PRO A 74 -3.56 3.81 -21.75
CA PRO A 74 -3.07 4.61 -22.88
C PRO A 74 -2.15 5.74 -22.43
N GLU A 75 -1.10 6.02 -23.21
CA GLU A 75 -0.10 7.05 -22.86
C GLU A 75 -0.70 8.45 -22.76
N ASP A 76 -1.73 8.75 -23.54
CA ASP A 76 -2.43 10.03 -23.65
C ASP A 76 -3.66 10.16 -22.72
N ALA A 77 -3.94 9.16 -21.89
CA ALA A 77 -5.07 9.21 -20.97
C ALA A 77 -4.85 10.22 -19.83
N GLU A 78 -5.88 11.01 -19.52
CA GLU A 78 -5.97 11.75 -18.25
C GLU A 78 -6.41 10.80 -17.14
N ILE A 79 -5.55 10.57 -16.15
CA ILE A 79 -5.77 9.55 -15.12
C ILE A 79 -5.97 10.23 -13.77
N HIS A 80 -7.20 10.23 -13.27
CA HIS A 80 -7.50 10.65 -11.91
C HIS A 80 -7.39 9.44 -10.97
N PHE A 81 -6.53 9.53 -9.97
CA PHE A 81 -6.39 8.51 -8.93
C PHE A 81 -6.91 9.03 -7.60
N PHE A 82 -7.78 8.29 -6.92
CA PHE A 82 -8.32 8.62 -5.60
C PHE A 82 -7.84 7.58 -4.58
N GLY A 83 -7.20 8.01 -3.49
CA GLY A 83 -6.66 7.11 -2.48
C GLY A 83 -6.69 7.69 -1.06
N ASP A 84 -6.76 6.81 -0.05
CA ASP A 84 -6.82 7.19 1.36
C ASP A 84 -5.45 7.12 2.06
N LYS A 85 -4.50 6.33 1.52
CA LYS A 85 -3.16 6.12 2.09
C LYS A 85 -2.07 6.66 1.17
N THR A 86 -2.17 7.95 0.88
CA THR A 86 -1.37 8.69 -0.10
C THR A 86 -0.11 9.35 0.48
N THR A 87 0.19 9.15 1.78
CA THR A 87 1.42 9.64 2.40
C THR A 87 2.54 8.59 2.32
N LEU A 88 3.80 9.01 2.45
CA LEU A 88 4.96 8.11 2.39
C LEU A 88 4.78 6.89 3.32
N GLY A 89 4.88 5.69 2.75
CA GLY A 89 4.66 4.42 3.44
C GLY A 89 3.22 3.89 3.39
N GLY A 90 2.26 4.69 2.90
CA GLY A 90 0.93 4.25 2.53
C GLY A 90 0.92 3.51 1.19
N ASN A 91 0.01 2.56 1.03
CA ASN A 91 -0.03 1.70 -0.17
C ASN A 91 -0.57 2.40 -1.43
N ASP A 92 -1.05 3.65 -1.32
CA ASP A 92 -1.46 4.48 -2.45
C ASP A 92 -0.39 5.51 -2.84
N TYR A 93 0.67 5.67 -2.04
CA TYR A 93 1.66 6.72 -2.21
C TYR A 93 2.29 6.72 -3.61
N GLU A 94 2.78 5.58 -4.08
CA GLU A 94 3.51 5.49 -5.34
C GLU A 94 2.65 5.84 -6.55
N ILE A 95 1.37 5.41 -6.55
CA ILE A 95 0.44 5.75 -7.64
C ILE A 95 -0.11 7.16 -7.50
N TYR A 96 -0.26 7.69 -6.29
CA TYR A 96 -0.72 9.06 -6.04
C TYR A 96 0.30 10.10 -6.52
N GLU A 97 1.59 9.87 -6.25
CA GLU A 97 2.70 10.74 -6.66
C GLU A 97 3.16 10.50 -8.11
N HIS A 98 2.60 9.52 -8.82
CA HIS A 98 3.09 9.15 -10.14
C HIS A 98 2.83 10.28 -11.16
N PRO A 99 3.80 10.69 -12.01
CA PRO A 99 3.60 11.80 -12.96
C PRO A 99 2.48 11.61 -14.00
N ARG A 100 2.01 10.37 -14.18
CA ARG A 100 0.90 10.04 -15.09
C ARG A 100 -0.48 10.18 -14.44
N THR A 101 -0.56 10.47 -13.15
CA THR A 101 -1.82 10.58 -12.41
C THR A 101 -2.01 11.97 -11.85
N ILE A 102 -3.26 12.42 -11.86
CA ILE A 102 -3.76 13.52 -11.04
C ILE A 102 -4.26 12.89 -9.75
N GLY A 103 -3.45 12.98 -8.69
CA GLY A 103 -3.72 12.36 -7.41
C GLY A 103 -4.70 13.15 -6.53
N HIS A 104 -5.70 12.46 -5.99
CA HIS A 104 -6.73 12.98 -5.09
C HIS A 104 -6.68 12.22 -3.77
N SER A 105 -6.25 12.88 -2.69
CA SER A 105 -6.28 12.28 -1.36
C SER A 105 -7.70 12.37 -0.80
N VAL A 106 -8.24 11.26 -0.33
CA VAL A 106 -9.60 11.18 0.22
C VAL A 106 -9.60 10.62 1.62
N LYS A 107 -10.53 11.08 2.47
CA LYS A 107 -10.64 10.57 3.86
C LYS A 107 -11.57 9.36 3.96
N ASP A 108 -12.61 9.34 3.14
CA ASP A 108 -13.67 8.36 3.16
C ASP A 108 -14.42 8.37 1.80
N PRO A 109 -15.36 7.42 1.57
CA PRO A 109 -16.12 7.38 0.32
C PRO A 109 -16.97 8.63 0.03
N LYS A 110 -17.40 9.38 1.06
CA LYS A 110 -18.20 10.59 0.86
C LYS A 110 -17.33 11.74 0.36
N ASP A 111 -16.12 11.88 0.90
CA ASP A 111 -15.13 12.86 0.45
C ASP A 111 -14.70 12.59 -1.00
N ALA A 112 -14.45 11.32 -1.34
CA ALA A 112 -14.17 10.93 -2.73
C ALA A 112 -15.30 11.35 -3.68
N MET A 113 -16.56 11.10 -3.28
CA MET A 113 -17.71 11.47 -4.10
C MET A 113 -17.90 12.97 -4.23
N ARG A 114 -17.67 13.73 -3.16
CA ARG A 114 -17.66 15.19 -3.22
C ARG A 114 -16.64 15.71 -4.23
N GLN A 115 -15.40 15.21 -4.18
CA GLN A 115 -14.33 15.61 -5.10
C GLN A 115 -14.67 15.25 -6.55
N ILE A 116 -15.21 14.04 -6.80
CA ILE A 116 -15.64 13.62 -8.15
C ILE A 116 -16.69 14.59 -8.71
N LYS A 117 -17.69 14.99 -7.90
CA LYS A 117 -18.71 15.95 -8.32
C LYS A 117 -18.13 17.34 -8.62
N GLU A 118 -17.19 17.80 -7.79
CA GLU A 118 -16.50 19.08 -8.00
C GLU A 118 -15.65 19.09 -9.28
N ILE A 119 -14.96 17.98 -9.58
CA ILE A 119 -14.09 17.84 -10.75
C ILE A 119 -14.88 17.71 -12.06
N PHE A 120 -15.91 16.85 -12.07
CA PHE A 120 -16.64 16.50 -13.29
C PHE A 120 -17.98 17.21 -13.46
N GLY A 121 -18.38 18.05 -12.50
CA GLY A 121 -19.60 18.86 -12.58
C GLY A 121 -20.91 18.06 -12.57
N ILE A 122 -20.95 16.93 -11.86
CA ILE A 122 -22.10 16.01 -11.77
C ILE A 122 -22.78 15.99 -10.40
#